data_AF-A0A938EBS7-F1
#
_entry.id   AF-A0A938EBS7-F1
#
_cell.length_a   1.000
_cell.length_b   1.000
_cell.length_c   1.000
_cell.angle_alpha   90.00
_cell.angle_beta   90.00
_cell.angle_gamma   90.00
#
_symmetry.space_group_name_H-M   'P 1'
#
loop_
_entity.id
_entity.type
_entity.pdbx_description
1 polymer ?
#
loop_
_entity_poly.entity_id
_entity_poly.type
_entity_poly.pdbx_seq_one_letter_code
_entity_poly.pdbx_strand_id
1 'polypeptide(L)'
;MSPPRRRTLLIGLAVALLLAAAVAAVRGRGDGQPPASVETVGAVAPVPEEPVIVHVTGAVREPGVYALPRGSRVVDAIERAGGITRQGNAVALNLASLLADGEQVLVPELAPIGAVPEAGAGYATGTTGLVHLNGASVEDLDALPGIGPATAERIIAWRDEHGGFSSVEQLVEVPGIGPAKLDQLRDLVAP
;
A
#
# COMPACT_ATOMS: atom_id res chain seq x y z
N MET A 1 -65.69 -31.27 72.62
CA MET A 1 -66.42 -29.98 72.70
C MET A 1 -65.83 -29.01 71.66
N SER A 2 -66.60 -28.66 70.63
CA SER A 2 -66.45 -27.41 69.84
C SER A 2 -67.37 -26.33 70.47
N PRO A 3 -67.48 -25.06 70.00
CA PRO A 3 -66.77 -24.25 68.97
C PRO A 3 -66.45 -22.80 69.50
N PRO A 4 -66.62 -21.66 68.77
CA PRO A 4 -65.91 -21.06 67.61
C PRO A 4 -65.43 -19.59 67.83
N ARG A 5 -64.71 -18.99 66.85
CA ARG A 5 -64.97 -17.63 66.29
C ARG A 5 -64.07 -17.31 65.06
N ARG A 6 -64.49 -17.82 63.91
CA ARG A 6 -64.36 -17.13 62.61
C ARG A 6 -65.11 -15.80 62.70
N ARG A 7 -64.57 -14.69 62.19
CA ARG A 7 -65.28 -13.76 61.26
C ARG A 7 -64.66 -12.37 61.05
N THR A 8 -63.69 -11.89 61.83
CA THR A 8 -63.26 -10.47 61.72
C THR A 8 -61.92 -10.19 61.04
N LEU A 9 -61.09 -11.20 60.75
CA LEU A 9 -59.75 -10.98 60.18
C LEU A 9 -59.68 -10.91 58.63
N LEU A 10 -60.81 -11.00 57.92
CA LEU A 10 -60.83 -11.03 56.45
C LEU A 10 -60.97 -9.66 55.78
N ILE A 11 -61.15 -8.56 56.52
CA ILE A 11 -61.35 -7.22 55.93
C ILE A 11 -60.06 -6.37 55.93
N GLY A 12 -59.07 -6.69 56.78
CA GLY A 12 -57.80 -5.95 56.85
C GLY A 12 -56.75 -6.34 55.78
N LEU A 13 -56.83 -7.54 55.20
CA LEU A 13 -55.83 -8.05 54.25
C LEU A 13 -56.09 -7.58 52.80
N ALA A 14 -57.31 -7.17 52.46
CA ALA A 14 -57.68 -6.79 51.10
C ALA A 14 -57.18 -5.39 50.68
N VAL A 15 -56.92 -4.48 51.64
CA VAL A 15 -56.45 -3.11 51.33
C VAL A 15 -54.92 -3.01 51.29
N ALA A 16 -54.21 -3.86 52.04
CA ALA A 16 -52.74 -3.92 51.98
C ALA A 16 -52.21 -4.63 50.70
N LEU A 17 -53.00 -5.52 50.09
CA LEU A 17 -52.64 -6.21 48.84
C LEU A 17 -52.90 -5.39 47.56
N LEU A 18 -53.63 -4.28 47.65
CA LEU A 18 -53.92 -3.41 46.49
C LEU A 18 -52.93 -2.24 46.33
N LEU A 19 -52.12 -1.90 47.35
CA LEU A 19 -51.12 -0.84 47.24
C LEU A 19 -49.69 -1.35 46.94
N ALA A 20 -49.40 -2.65 47.11
CA ALA A 20 -48.13 -3.23 46.68
C ALA A 20 -48.08 -3.57 45.18
N ALA A 21 -49.22 -3.54 44.47
CA ALA A 21 -49.33 -3.91 43.07
C ALA A 21 -49.04 -2.75 42.07
N ALA A 22 -48.85 -1.51 42.54
CA ALA A 22 -48.68 -0.34 41.66
C ALA A 22 -47.21 0.07 41.40
N VAL A 23 -46.22 -0.56 42.05
CA VAL A 23 -44.78 -0.24 41.87
C VAL A 23 -44.02 -1.32 41.08
N ALA A 24 -44.66 -2.47 40.78
CA ALA A 24 -44.03 -3.59 40.06
C ALA A 24 -44.30 -3.61 38.54
N ALA A 25 -45.05 -2.65 37.99
CA ALA A 25 -45.52 -2.67 36.60
C ALA A 25 -44.67 -1.82 35.61
N VAL A 26 -43.54 -1.23 36.04
CA VAL A 26 -42.65 -0.42 35.18
C VAL A 26 -41.21 -0.99 35.19
N ARG A 27 -41.05 -2.30 35.01
CA ARG A 27 -39.72 -2.93 34.77
C ARG A 27 -39.74 -4.15 33.84
N GLY A 28 -40.77 -4.31 33.02
CA GLY A 28 -40.91 -5.55 32.23
C GLY A 28 -41.58 -5.35 30.88
N ARG A 29 -40.91 -4.67 29.94
CA ARG A 29 -41.07 -4.92 28.50
C ARG A 29 -39.95 -4.24 27.72
N GLY A 30 -38.99 -5.05 27.29
CA GLY A 30 -37.94 -4.72 26.33
C GLY A 30 -37.52 -6.04 25.71
N ASP A 31 -38.23 -6.40 24.65
CA ASP A 31 -37.97 -7.56 23.79
C ASP A 31 -36.50 -7.59 23.35
N GLY A 32 -35.84 -8.73 23.57
CA GLY A 32 -34.45 -8.92 23.19
C GLY A 32 -34.13 -10.40 23.08
N GLN A 33 -34.38 -10.95 21.90
CA GLN A 33 -33.81 -12.15 21.28
C GLN A 33 -32.94 -13.06 22.19
N PRO A 34 -33.23 -14.37 22.33
CA PRO A 34 -32.26 -15.30 22.92
C PRO A 34 -30.92 -15.17 22.18
N PRO A 35 -29.76 -15.17 22.86
CA PRO A 35 -28.48 -15.05 22.19
C PRO A 35 -28.37 -16.22 21.21
N ALA A 36 -28.24 -15.89 19.93
CA ALA A 36 -27.92 -16.85 18.90
C ALA A 36 -26.70 -17.64 19.36
N SER A 37 -26.78 -18.97 19.31
CA SER A 37 -25.61 -19.83 19.36
C SER A 37 -24.61 -19.31 18.35
N VAL A 38 -23.50 -18.75 18.83
CA VAL A 38 -22.35 -18.45 17.97
C VAL A 38 -21.78 -19.81 17.61
N GLU A 39 -22.19 -20.31 16.44
CA GLU A 39 -21.47 -21.41 15.80
C GLU A 39 -20.01 -21.00 15.73
N THR A 40 -19.15 -21.79 16.35
CA THR A 40 -17.71 -21.68 16.18
C THR A 40 -17.45 -21.85 14.69
N VAL A 41 -17.20 -20.73 14.00
CA VAL A 41 -16.69 -20.74 12.64
C VAL A 41 -15.40 -21.53 12.71
N GLY A 42 -15.39 -22.67 12.01
CA GLY A 42 -14.28 -23.61 12.02
C GLY A 42 -12.95 -22.87 11.85
N ALA A 43 -11.97 -23.24 12.66
CA ALA A 43 -10.61 -22.77 12.51
C ALA A 43 -10.16 -23.09 11.08
N VAL A 44 -10.19 -22.07 10.20
CA VAL A 44 -9.54 -22.14 8.90
C VAL A 44 -8.06 -22.29 9.22
N ALA A 45 -7.50 -23.47 8.96
CA ALA A 45 -6.06 -23.67 9.06
C ALA A 45 -5.39 -22.59 8.21
N PRO A 46 -4.41 -21.83 8.75
CA PRO A 46 -3.73 -20.81 7.97
C PRO A 46 -3.07 -21.49 6.77
N VAL A 47 -3.47 -21.07 5.57
CA VAL A 47 -2.78 -21.45 4.34
C VAL A 47 -1.34 -20.94 4.50
N PRO A 48 -0.30 -21.77 4.31
CA PRO A 48 1.07 -21.29 4.38
C PRO A 48 1.28 -20.29 3.24
N GLU A 49 1.30 -19.00 3.60
CA GLU A 49 1.63 -17.90 2.70
C GLU A 49 3.10 -18.04 2.29
N GLU A 50 3.37 -18.37 1.02
CA GLU A 50 4.74 -18.52 0.52
C GLU A 50 5.50 -17.18 0.67
N PRO A 51 6.70 -17.18 1.28
CA PRO A 51 7.44 -15.96 1.54
C PRO A 51 7.80 -15.24 0.23
N VAL A 52 7.84 -13.92 0.28
CA VAL A 52 8.36 -13.10 -0.83
C VAL A 52 9.88 -13.04 -0.76
N ILE A 53 10.51 -13.23 -1.91
CA ILE A 53 11.95 -13.13 -2.07
C ILE A 53 12.28 -11.76 -2.65
N VAL A 54 13.10 -10.97 -1.95
CA VAL A 54 13.48 -9.62 -2.38
C VAL A 54 14.99 -9.44 -2.37
N HIS A 55 15.50 -8.61 -3.27
CA HIS A 55 16.92 -8.26 -3.36
C HIS A 55 17.16 -6.87 -2.79
N VAL A 56 17.90 -6.76 -1.69
CA VAL A 56 18.24 -5.48 -1.05
C VAL A 56 19.66 -5.07 -1.44
N THR A 57 19.81 -3.86 -1.98
CA THR A 57 21.06 -3.31 -2.53
C THR A 57 21.29 -1.86 -2.11
N GLY A 58 22.50 -1.35 -2.33
CA GLY A 58 22.87 0.03 -2.04
C GLY A 58 23.36 0.23 -0.60
N ALA A 59 23.01 1.35 0.01
CA ALA A 59 23.53 1.81 1.29
C ALA A 59 22.91 1.10 2.52
N VAL A 60 22.93 -0.23 2.52
CA VAL A 60 22.56 -1.11 3.65
C VAL A 60 23.78 -1.84 4.20
N ARG A 61 23.71 -2.35 5.43
CA ARG A 61 24.86 -3.03 6.06
C ARG A 61 25.18 -4.37 5.42
N GLU A 62 24.15 -5.14 5.13
CA GLU A 62 24.24 -6.48 4.57
C GLU A 62 23.36 -6.52 3.32
N PRO A 63 23.88 -6.14 2.14
CA PRO A 63 23.16 -6.31 0.89
C PRO A 63 23.05 -7.80 0.53
N GLY A 64 21.92 -8.20 -0.05
CA GLY A 64 21.65 -9.60 -0.35
C GLY A 64 20.18 -9.90 -0.65
N VAL A 65 19.88 -11.19 -0.80
CA VAL A 65 18.52 -11.67 -1.06
C VAL A 65 17.90 -12.17 0.23
N TYR A 66 16.67 -11.75 0.51
CA TYR A 66 15.96 -12.03 1.76
C TYR A 66 14.59 -12.63 1.50
N ALA A 67 14.23 -13.63 2.30
CA ALA A 67 12.88 -14.19 2.34
C ALA A 67 12.08 -13.53 3.48
N LEU A 68 10.98 -12.88 3.14
CA LEU A 68 10.09 -12.19 4.08
C LEU A 68 8.65 -12.75 4.02
N PRO A 69 7.86 -12.67 5.10
CA PRO A 69 6.44 -13.02 5.04
C PRO A 69 5.68 -12.19 3.99
N ARG A 70 4.62 -12.76 3.40
CA ARG A 70 3.72 -11.98 2.53
C ARG A 70 3.13 -10.78 3.28
N GLY A 71 3.03 -9.65 2.59
CA GLY A 71 2.57 -8.39 3.16
C GLY A 71 3.64 -7.59 3.90
N SER A 72 4.89 -8.06 3.91
CA SER A 72 6.03 -7.27 4.40
C SER A 72 6.23 -6.00 3.58
N ARG A 73 6.76 -4.98 4.22
CA ARG A 73 7.03 -3.67 3.63
C ARG A 73 8.52 -3.46 3.41
N VAL A 74 8.86 -2.43 2.64
CA VAL A 74 10.26 -2.03 2.35
C VAL A 74 11.09 -1.87 3.62
N VAL A 75 10.51 -1.32 4.70
CA VAL A 75 11.17 -1.21 6.00
C VAL A 75 11.62 -2.55 6.57
N ASP A 76 10.80 -3.60 6.46
CA ASP A 76 11.11 -4.93 7.00
C ASP A 76 12.30 -5.57 6.27
N ALA A 77 12.39 -5.38 4.95
CA ALA A 77 13.52 -5.85 4.15
C ALA A 77 14.82 -5.10 4.49
N ILE A 78 14.74 -3.79 4.72
CA ILE A 78 15.90 -2.97 5.10
C ILE A 78 16.39 -3.35 6.50
N GLU A 79 15.48 -3.60 7.45
CA GLU A 79 15.83 -4.09 8.78
C GLU A 79 16.50 -5.47 8.73
N ARG A 80 15.99 -6.38 7.89
CA ARG A 80 16.64 -7.68 7.59
C ARG A 80 18.04 -7.53 7.01
N ALA A 81 18.28 -6.48 6.22
CA ALA A 81 19.59 -6.11 5.66
C ALA A 81 20.51 -5.38 6.66
N GLY A 82 20.18 -5.39 7.96
CA GLY A 82 20.96 -4.73 9.01
C GLY A 82 20.74 -3.21 9.09
N GLY A 83 19.73 -2.69 8.39
CA GLY A 83 19.37 -1.28 8.36
C GLY A 83 20.20 -0.44 7.38
N ILE A 84 19.76 0.81 7.23
CA ILE A 84 20.42 1.81 6.39
C ILE A 84 21.74 2.24 7.03
N THR A 85 22.79 2.35 6.23
CA THR A 85 24.10 2.84 6.68
C THR A 85 24.08 4.36 6.89
N ARG A 86 25.15 4.95 7.44
CA ARG A 86 25.25 6.41 7.57
C ARG A 86 25.31 7.16 6.24
N GLN A 87 25.62 6.44 5.16
CA GLN A 87 25.67 6.99 3.82
C GLN A 87 24.34 6.85 3.10
N GLY A 88 23.32 6.19 3.66
CA GLY A 88 22.06 5.96 2.97
C GLY A 88 21.02 7.06 3.16
N ASN A 89 20.27 7.35 2.11
CA ASN A 89 19.18 8.30 2.09
C ASN A 89 17.84 7.60 2.26
N ALA A 90 17.40 7.48 3.52
CA ALA A 90 16.11 6.88 3.86
C ALA A 90 14.91 7.68 3.34
N VAL A 91 15.04 9.00 3.17
CA VAL A 91 13.95 9.90 2.76
C VAL A 91 13.55 9.68 1.31
N ALA A 92 14.48 9.19 0.48
CA ALA A 92 14.20 8.87 -0.90
C ALA A 92 13.21 7.69 -1.03
N LEU A 93 13.16 6.79 -0.06
CA LEU A 93 12.38 5.56 -0.14
C LEU A 93 10.99 5.69 0.46
N ASN A 94 10.00 5.08 -0.22
CA ASN A 94 8.72 4.78 0.40
C ASN A 94 8.84 3.52 1.27
N LEU A 95 9.31 3.69 2.51
CA LEU A 95 9.49 2.61 3.48
C LEU A 95 8.20 1.84 3.80
N ALA A 96 7.04 2.44 3.51
CA ALA A 96 5.73 1.85 3.74
C ALA A 96 5.22 1.02 2.55
N SER A 97 5.87 1.04 1.38
CA SER A 97 5.45 0.22 0.24
C SER A 97 5.45 -1.26 0.60
N LEU A 98 4.43 -1.99 0.14
CA LEU A 98 4.39 -3.45 0.22
C LEU A 98 5.41 -4.03 -0.77
N LEU A 99 6.05 -5.12 -0.36
CA LEU A 99 6.99 -5.85 -1.20
C LEU A 99 6.27 -6.88 -2.05
N ALA A 100 6.62 -6.92 -3.33
CA ALA A 100 6.30 -8.01 -4.24
C ALA A 100 7.42 -9.07 -4.27
N ASP A 101 7.05 -10.30 -4.65
CA ASP A 101 8.05 -11.34 -4.91
C ASP A 101 8.92 -10.98 -6.12
N GLY A 102 10.22 -11.19 -5.99
CA GLY A 102 11.22 -10.82 -7.00
C GLY A 102 11.58 -9.33 -7.03
N GLU A 103 11.04 -8.51 -6.13
CA GLU A 103 11.30 -7.07 -6.10
C GLU A 103 12.74 -6.74 -5.65
N GLN A 104 13.32 -5.69 -6.24
CA GLN A 104 14.60 -5.14 -5.82
C GLN A 104 14.40 -3.83 -5.05
N VAL A 105 14.93 -3.80 -3.83
CA VAL A 105 14.99 -2.60 -2.98
C VAL A 105 16.39 -2.00 -3.09
N LEU A 106 16.50 -0.84 -3.73
CA LEU A 106 17.75 -0.07 -3.80
C LEU A 106 17.72 1.03 -2.74
N VAL A 107 18.67 1.03 -1.81
CA VAL A 107 18.84 2.13 -0.85
C VAL A 107 19.84 3.14 -1.42
N PRO A 108 19.38 4.33 -1.85
CA PRO A 108 20.27 5.32 -2.46
C PRO A 108 21.22 5.90 -1.41
N GLU A 109 22.38 6.38 -1.87
CA GLU A 109 23.32 7.11 -1.02
C GLU A 109 22.89 8.57 -0.83
N LEU A 110 23.34 9.19 0.25
CA LEU A 110 23.26 10.63 0.49
C LEU A 110 24.17 11.33 -0.50
N ALA A 111 23.65 12.33 -1.21
CA ALA A 111 24.47 13.16 -2.08
C ALA A 111 25.58 13.85 -1.27
N PRO A 112 26.80 13.98 -1.81
CA PRO A 112 27.87 14.73 -1.16
C PRO A 112 27.42 16.16 -0.87
N ILE A 113 27.70 16.65 0.34
CA ILE A 113 27.47 18.06 0.71
C ILE A 113 28.31 18.96 -0.21
N GLY A 114 27.65 19.73 -1.08
CA GLY A 114 28.30 20.58 -2.08
C GLY A 114 28.26 20.02 -3.51
N ALA A 115 27.80 18.79 -3.71
CA ALA A 115 27.28 18.39 -5.01
C ALA A 115 25.96 19.13 -5.21
N VAL A 116 25.91 20.00 -6.22
CA VAL A 116 24.62 20.37 -6.82
C VAL A 116 23.94 19.05 -7.20
N PRO A 117 22.64 18.86 -6.94
CA PRO A 117 21.97 17.67 -7.43
C PRO A 117 22.05 17.74 -8.96
N GLU A 118 22.96 16.97 -9.56
CA GLU A 118 22.72 16.50 -10.91
C GLU A 118 21.42 15.70 -10.82
N ALA A 119 20.35 16.28 -11.35
CA ALA A 119 19.04 15.69 -11.40
C ALA A 119 19.10 14.48 -12.35
N GLY A 120 19.64 13.37 -11.87
CA GLY A 120 20.01 12.25 -12.72
C GLY A 120 20.32 10.99 -11.93
N ALA A 121 19.48 10.67 -10.94
CA ALA A 121 19.42 9.33 -10.36
C ALA A 121 17.95 8.94 -10.21
N GLY A 122 17.27 8.92 -11.37
CA GLY A 122 16.01 8.22 -11.52
C GLY A 122 16.20 6.76 -11.16
N TYR A 123 15.24 6.23 -10.42
CA TYR A 123 15.12 4.83 -10.07
C TYR A 123 15.19 3.97 -11.34
N ALA A 124 16.35 3.36 -11.60
CA ALA A 124 16.45 2.27 -12.56
C ALA A 124 15.87 1.00 -11.91
N THR A 125 14.53 0.96 -11.86
CA THR A 125 13.81 -0.31 -11.78
C THR A 125 13.82 -0.91 -13.18
N GLY A 126 14.34 -2.13 -13.32
CA GLY A 126 14.10 -2.98 -14.48
C GLY A 126 15.07 -2.82 -15.67
N THR A 127 16.06 -3.71 -15.68
CA THR A 127 16.39 -4.61 -16.80
C THR A 127 16.35 -4.05 -18.23
N THR A 128 17.55 -3.97 -18.84
CA THR A 128 17.91 -3.49 -20.20
C THR A 128 18.07 -1.98 -20.30
N GLY A 129 19.13 -1.50 -20.95
CA GLY A 129 19.47 -0.08 -21.10
C GLY A 129 18.51 0.71 -21.99
N LEU A 130 17.20 0.50 -21.82
CA LEU A 130 16.12 1.18 -22.52
C LEU A 130 15.70 2.42 -21.73
N VAL A 131 15.55 3.54 -22.42
CA VAL A 131 15.03 4.80 -21.88
C VAL A 131 13.51 4.75 -21.85
N HIS A 132 12.90 4.94 -20.68
CA HIS A 132 11.44 4.86 -20.51
C HIS A 132 10.78 6.22 -20.81
N LEU A 133 10.03 6.36 -21.90
CA LEU A 133 9.52 7.64 -22.42
C LEU A 133 8.64 8.40 -21.41
N ASN A 134 7.80 7.66 -20.67
CA ASN A 134 6.91 8.25 -19.67
C ASN A 134 7.64 8.77 -18.43
N GLY A 135 8.85 8.29 -18.14
CA GLY A 135 9.64 8.65 -16.96
C GLY A 135 10.95 9.38 -17.26
N ALA A 136 11.36 9.44 -18.53
CA ALA A 136 12.64 9.98 -18.94
C ALA A 136 12.70 11.50 -18.75
N SER A 137 13.88 11.95 -18.33
CA SER A 137 14.26 13.35 -18.21
C SER A 137 14.70 13.90 -19.57
N VAL A 138 14.87 15.22 -19.69
CA VAL A 138 15.41 15.85 -20.91
C VAL A 138 16.79 15.26 -21.25
N GLU A 139 17.64 15.07 -20.23
CA GLU A 139 18.98 14.52 -20.38
C GLU A 139 18.97 13.05 -20.84
N ASP A 140 18.04 12.23 -20.31
CA ASP A 140 17.90 10.83 -20.71
C ASP A 140 17.47 10.70 -22.18
N LEU A 141 16.60 11.61 -22.64
CA LEU A 141 16.15 11.67 -24.03
C LEU A 141 17.21 12.25 -24.97
N ASP A 142 17.99 13.24 -24.51
CA ASP A 142 19.10 13.85 -25.27
C ASP A 142 20.25 12.85 -25.52
N ALA A 143 20.44 11.88 -24.63
CA ALA A 143 21.42 10.81 -24.81
C ALA A 143 21.08 9.86 -25.98
N LEU A 144 19.86 9.91 -26.53
CA LEU A 144 19.42 9.05 -27.61
C LEU A 144 19.96 9.51 -28.98
N PRO A 145 20.36 8.58 -29.86
CA PRO A 145 20.93 8.93 -31.16
C PRO A 145 19.92 9.72 -32.01
N GLY A 146 20.30 10.93 -32.41
CA GLY A 146 19.48 11.79 -33.28
C GLY A 146 18.37 12.56 -32.55
N ILE A 147 18.31 12.45 -31.22
CA ILE A 147 17.55 13.33 -30.34
C ILE A 147 18.53 14.33 -29.74
N GLY A 148 18.19 15.61 -29.85
CA GLY A 148 18.92 16.70 -29.21
C GLY A 148 17.99 17.44 -28.24
N PRO A 149 18.46 18.48 -27.54
CA PRO A 149 17.72 19.08 -26.43
C PRO A 149 16.35 19.61 -26.87
N ALA A 150 16.28 20.28 -28.03
CA ALA A 150 15.02 20.78 -28.58
C ALA A 150 14.03 19.67 -28.99
N THR A 151 14.50 18.45 -29.27
CA THR A 151 13.62 17.31 -29.57
C THR A 151 13.18 16.62 -28.28
N ALA A 152 14.09 16.46 -27.31
CA ALA A 152 13.77 15.96 -25.99
C ALA A 152 12.67 16.79 -25.29
N GLU A 153 12.78 18.13 -25.35
CA GLU A 153 11.74 19.03 -24.81
C GLU A 153 10.38 18.83 -25.49
N ARG A 154 10.36 18.57 -26.80
CA ARG A 154 9.11 18.32 -27.54
C ARG A 154 8.49 16.97 -27.20
N ILE A 155 9.30 15.95 -26.92
CA ILE A 155 8.80 14.64 -26.45
C ILE A 155 8.10 14.83 -25.10
N ILE A 156 8.69 15.60 -24.18
CA ILE A 156 8.10 15.89 -22.87
C ILE A 156 6.83 16.73 -23.01
N ALA A 157 6.81 17.74 -23.86
CA ALA A 157 5.61 18.53 -24.12
C ALA A 157 4.48 17.65 -24.67
N TRP A 158 4.77 16.82 -25.67
CA TRP A 158 3.81 15.87 -26.22
C TRP A 158 3.27 14.91 -25.13
N ARG A 159 4.16 14.40 -24.27
CA ARG A 159 3.82 13.53 -23.13
C ARG A 159 2.81 14.20 -22.19
N ASP A 160 3.06 15.46 -21.81
CA ASP A 160 2.22 16.21 -20.89
C ASP A 160 0.83 16.52 -21.51
N GLU A 161 0.83 16.88 -22.79
CA GLU A 161 -0.39 17.20 -23.55
C GLU A 161 -1.27 15.97 -23.84
N HIS A 162 -0.67 14.80 -24.07
CA HIS A 162 -1.36 13.58 -24.50
C HIS A 162 -1.53 12.56 -23.36
N GLY A 163 -1.01 12.84 -22.16
CA GLY A 163 -1.13 11.99 -20.99
C GLY A 163 -0.21 10.76 -21.00
N GLY A 164 0.86 10.79 -21.78
CA GLY A 164 1.84 9.70 -21.88
C GLY A 164 1.90 8.99 -23.23
N PHE A 165 2.95 8.21 -23.41
CA PHE A 165 3.13 7.27 -24.52
C PHE A 165 2.54 5.91 -24.12
N SER A 166 1.62 5.39 -24.94
CA SER A 166 1.12 4.01 -24.80
C SER A 166 1.94 3.01 -25.61
N SER A 167 2.60 3.49 -26.69
CA SER A 167 3.48 2.71 -27.55
C SER A 167 4.64 3.57 -28.05
N VAL A 168 5.75 2.93 -28.45
CA VAL A 168 6.93 3.62 -29.00
C VAL A 168 6.60 4.30 -30.33
N GLU A 169 5.69 3.73 -31.12
CA GLU A 169 5.28 4.25 -32.43
C GLU A 169 4.71 5.67 -32.37
N GLN A 170 4.13 6.07 -31.23
CA GLN A 170 3.58 7.42 -31.04
C GLN A 170 4.66 8.50 -31.04
N LEU A 171 5.94 8.15 -30.92
CA LEU A 171 7.04 9.10 -31.11
C LEU A 171 7.00 9.77 -32.49
N VAL A 172 6.43 9.14 -33.53
CA VAL A 172 6.29 9.75 -34.85
C VAL A 172 5.33 10.95 -34.87
N GLU A 173 4.45 11.06 -33.87
CA GLU A 173 3.52 12.18 -33.70
C GLU A 173 4.23 13.42 -33.14
N VAL A 174 5.44 13.24 -32.57
CA VAL A 174 6.26 14.32 -32.04
C VAL A 174 6.95 15.07 -33.19
N PRO A 175 6.77 16.42 -33.30
CA PRO A 175 7.41 17.20 -34.34
C PRO A 175 8.94 17.05 -34.31
N GLY A 176 9.53 16.60 -35.43
CA GLY A 176 10.98 16.41 -35.56
C GLY A 176 11.47 14.97 -35.34
N ILE A 177 10.56 14.04 -35.05
CA ILE A 177 10.81 12.60 -35.06
C ILE A 177 10.11 11.99 -36.28
N GLY A 178 10.90 11.66 -37.29
CA GLY A 178 10.42 10.95 -38.49
C GLY A 178 10.60 9.44 -38.37
N PRO A 179 10.08 8.66 -39.33
CA PRO A 179 10.19 7.20 -39.34
C PRO A 179 11.64 6.70 -39.28
N ALA A 180 12.57 7.44 -39.89
CA ALA A 180 14.00 7.10 -39.85
C ALA A 180 14.61 7.20 -38.44
N LYS A 181 14.14 8.15 -37.62
CA LYS A 181 14.59 8.29 -36.23
C LYS A 181 13.89 7.27 -35.33
N LEU A 182 12.60 7.04 -35.54
CA LEU A 182 11.85 6.02 -34.82
C LEU A 182 12.53 4.64 -34.93
N ASP A 183 12.98 4.25 -36.12
CA ASP A 183 13.67 2.97 -36.34
C ASP A 183 14.96 2.83 -35.52
N GLN A 184 15.69 3.94 -35.32
CA GLN A 184 16.90 3.97 -34.50
C GLN A 184 16.60 3.91 -33.00
N LEU A 185 15.42 4.35 -32.59
CA LEU A 185 15.02 4.46 -31.18
C LEU A 185 14.26 3.24 -30.68
N ARG A 186 13.62 2.46 -31.56
CA ARG A 186 12.73 1.36 -31.18
C ARG A 186 13.34 0.33 -30.23
N ASP A 187 14.64 0.07 -30.37
CA ASP A 187 15.39 -0.90 -29.59
C ASP A 187 16.10 -0.25 -28.39
N LEU A 188 15.90 1.05 -28.17
CA LEU A 188 16.53 1.88 -27.13
C LEU A 188 15.52 2.52 -26.19
N VAL A 189 14.23 2.47 -26.50
CA VAL A 189 13.18 3.12 -25.70
C VAL A 189 12.02 2.18 -25.42
N ALA A 190 11.37 2.39 -24.28
CA ALA A 190 10.12 1.75 -23.89
C ALA A 190 9.09 2.84 -23.55
N PRO A 191 7.79 2.62 -23.76
CA PRO A 191 6.76 3.59 -23.39
C PRO A 191 6.80 3.85 -21.88
#